data_AF-A0A931WAX3-F1
#
_entry.id   AF-A0A931WAX3-F1
#
_cell.length_a   1.000
_cell.length_b   1.000
_cell.length_c   1.000
_cell.angle_alpha   90.00
_cell.angle_beta   90.00
_cell.angle_gamma   90.00
#
_symmetry.space_group_name_H-M   'P 1'
#
loop_
_entity.id
_entity.type
_entity.pdbx_description
1 polymer ?
#
loop_
_entity_poly.entity_id
_entity_poly.type
_entity_poly.pdbx_seq_one_letter_code
_entity_poly.pdbx_strand_id
1 'polypeptide(L)'
;MKSKKIVLISIIILLFIGILFWLFFSSKQTIKQNVQSISAGGVEGYPMYTISVSNDWLVDHDGDDGIDRLTISNNGYAIRIGQEPGGGIQCLYNESGPEVEYPLSNYTSFTEITTNEGATLRRGIGFKNNFEFCENFGGEWSSPTDVGYIQYIVPENPDGTILKEMDAIISSLNTQSQ
;
A
#
# COMPACT_ATOMS: atom_id res chain seq x y z
N MET A 1 -38.50 -62.25 9.54
CA MET A 1 -37.19 -61.75 10.03
C MET A 1 -36.33 -61.21 8.88
N LYS A 2 -36.64 -60.05 8.26
CA LYS A 2 -35.83 -59.43 7.19
C LYS A 2 -36.22 -57.95 7.02
N SER A 3 -36.05 -57.12 8.05
CA SER A 3 -36.42 -55.70 7.93
C SER A 3 -35.64 -54.75 8.84
N LYS A 4 -35.13 -55.21 9.99
CA LYS A 4 -34.44 -54.32 10.95
C LYS A 4 -32.98 -53.97 10.63
N LYS A 5 -32.31 -54.69 9.71
CA LYS A 5 -30.88 -54.46 9.42
C LYS A 5 -30.60 -53.32 8.43
N ILE A 6 -31.55 -52.95 7.59
CA ILE A 6 -31.34 -51.95 6.52
C ILE A 6 -31.45 -50.53 7.07
N VAL A 7 -32.34 -50.30 8.04
CA VAL A 7 -32.55 -48.96 8.64
C VAL A 7 -31.33 -48.50 9.47
N LEU A 8 -30.60 -49.44 10.09
CA LEU A 8 -29.45 -49.11 10.94
C LEU A 8 -28.22 -48.65 10.15
N ILE A 9 -28.06 -49.12 8.90
CA ILE A 9 -26.89 -48.79 8.06
C ILE A 9 -27.02 -47.40 7.44
N SER A 10 -28.25 -46.97 7.07
CA SER A 10 -28.48 -45.63 6.50
C SER A 10 -28.26 -44.49 7.50
N ILE A 11 -28.50 -44.71 8.80
CA ILE A 11 -28.29 -43.69 9.85
C ILE A 11 -26.79 -43.46 10.12
N ILE A 12 -25.97 -44.51 10.02
CA ILE A 12 -24.52 -44.42 10.26
C ILE A 12 -23.80 -43.66 9.13
N ILE A 13 -24.26 -43.81 7.89
CA ILE A 13 -23.68 -43.10 6.72
C ILE A 13 -24.00 -41.60 6.76
N LEU A 14 -25.20 -41.21 7.18
CA LEU A 14 -25.58 -39.79 7.33
C LEU A 14 -24.82 -39.08 8.48
N LEU A 15 -24.47 -39.80 9.56
CA LEU A 15 -23.65 -39.27 10.65
C LEU A 15 -22.18 -39.09 10.24
N PHE A 16 -21.63 -39.95 9.38
CA PHE A 16 -20.25 -39.80 8.91
C PHE A 16 -20.06 -38.65 7.90
N ILE A 17 -21.06 -38.35 7.07
CA ILE A 17 -20.98 -37.24 6.10
C ILE A 17 -21.10 -35.88 6.82
N GLY A 18 -21.91 -35.79 7.88
CA GLY A 18 -22.03 -34.58 8.70
C GLY A 18 -20.76 -34.23 9.48
N ILE A 19 -19.99 -35.24 9.91
CA ILE A 19 -18.73 -35.03 10.65
C ILE A 19 -17.57 -34.66 9.71
N LEU A 20 -17.56 -35.15 8.47
CA LEU A 20 -16.58 -34.69 7.46
C LEU A 20 -16.82 -33.25 6.99
N PHE A 21 -18.07 -32.77 7.02
CA PHE A 21 -18.37 -31.37 6.65
C PHE A 21 -17.98 -30.36 7.74
N TRP A 22 -17.81 -30.80 8.99
CA TRP A 22 -17.40 -29.93 10.09
C TRP A 22 -15.86 -29.77 10.19
N LEU A 23 -15.09 -30.70 9.62
CA LEU A 23 -13.63 -30.63 9.60
C LEU A 23 -13.07 -29.74 8.46
N PHE A 24 -13.92 -29.23 7.58
CA PHE A 24 -13.57 -28.21 6.57
C PHE A 24 -14.02 -26.79 6.96
N PHE A 25 -14.38 -26.55 8.22
CA PHE A 25 -14.28 -25.19 8.78
C PHE A 25 -12.80 -24.88 9.01
N SER A 26 -12.14 -24.59 7.89
CA SER A 26 -10.80 -24.01 7.79
C SER A 26 -10.66 -22.95 8.88
N SER A 27 -9.84 -23.24 9.88
CA SER A 27 -9.40 -22.19 10.78
C SER A 27 -8.71 -21.16 9.91
N LYS A 28 -9.32 -19.97 9.78
CA LYS A 28 -8.60 -18.80 9.33
C LYS A 28 -7.58 -18.52 10.42
N GLN A 29 -6.42 -19.13 10.30
CA GLN A 29 -5.29 -18.85 11.16
C GLN A 29 -4.88 -17.42 10.82
N THR A 30 -5.27 -16.46 11.64
CA THR A 30 -4.84 -15.07 11.51
C THR A 30 -3.35 -15.06 11.81
N ILE A 31 -2.52 -15.21 10.77
CA ILE A 31 -1.10 -14.96 10.87
C ILE A 31 -0.99 -13.48 11.27
N LYS A 32 -0.61 -13.22 12.53
CA LYS A 32 -0.17 -11.88 12.91
C LYS A 32 1.06 -11.61 12.04
N GLN A 33 0.87 -10.83 10.99
CA GLN A 33 1.98 -10.36 10.18
C GLN A 33 2.97 -9.68 11.12
N ASN A 34 4.23 -10.08 11.00
CA ASN A 34 5.30 -9.52 11.82
C ASN A 34 5.68 -8.18 11.18
N VAL A 35 5.31 -7.08 11.83
CA VAL A 35 5.42 -5.72 11.29
C VAL A 35 6.48 -4.96 12.09
N GLN A 36 7.37 -4.26 11.40
CA GLN A 36 8.32 -3.29 11.93
C GLN A 36 7.83 -1.86 11.69
N SER A 37 8.13 -0.96 12.62
CA SER A 37 7.91 0.47 12.46
C SER A 37 9.23 1.15 12.14
N ILE A 38 9.29 1.84 11.01
CA ILE A 38 10.47 2.55 10.51
C ILE A 38 10.23 4.04 10.69
N SER A 39 11.24 4.77 11.20
CA SER A 39 11.24 6.23 11.28
C SER A 39 12.22 6.79 10.25
N ALA A 40 11.82 7.86 9.55
CA ALA A 40 12.64 8.54 8.54
C ALA A 40 12.19 10.00 8.39
N GLY A 41 12.86 10.75 7.51
CA GLY A 41 12.58 12.15 7.22
C GLY A 41 13.11 13.14 8.26
N GLY A 42 12.59 14.37 8.23
CA GLY A 42 12.98 15.47 9.12
C GLY A 42 14.00 16.43 8.53
N VAL A 43 14.09 16.54 7.20
CA VAL A 43 15.00 17.46 6.50
C VAL A 43 14.23 18.46 5.62
N GLU A 44 14.85 19.58 5.23
CA GLU A 44 14.32 20.53 4.23
C GLU A 44 12.87 21.00 4.44
N GLY A 45 12.46 21.19 5.69
CA GLY A 45 11.10 21.66 6.03
C GLY A 45 10.02 20.57 5.99
N TYR A 46 10.38 19.31 5.72
CA TYR A 46 9.50 18.18 5.90
C TYR A 46 9.50 17.66 7.35
N PRO A 47 8.37 17.12 7.83
CA PRO A 47 8.32 16.44 9.12
C PRO A 47 9.07 15.11 9.07
N MET A 48 9.49 14.64 10.26
CA MET A 48 9.78 13.21 10.43
C MET A 48 8.48 12.43 10.29
N TYR A 49 8.56 11.19 9.87
CA TYR A 49 7.40 10.30 9.78
C TYR A 49 7.73 8.89 10.23
N THR A 50 6.68 8.12 10.50
CA THR A 50 6.77 6.69 10.74
C THR A 50 5.97 5.92 9.70
N ILE A 51 6.43 4.72 9.38
CA ILE A 51 5.75 3.81 8.45
C ILE A 51 5.86 2.37 8.95
N SER A 52 4.78 1.62 8.80
CA SER A 52 4.68 0.21 9.19
C SER A 52 4.92 -0.70 8.00
N VAL A 53 5.85 -1.64 8.13
CA VAL A 53 6.31 -2.50 7.04
C VAL A 53 6.38 -3.94 7.52
N SER A 54 5.98 -4.91 6.69
CA SER A 54 6.19 -6.32 7.02
C SER A 54 7.69 -6.64 7.10
N ASN A 55 8.10 -7.49 8.03
CA ASN A 55 9.50 -7.88 8.22
C ASN A 55 10.10 -8.65 7.02
N ASP A 56 9.27 -9.08 6.08
CA ASP A 56 9.71 -9.72 4.84
C ASP A 56 10.21 -8.71 3.79
N TRP A 57 10.02 -7.40 4.02
CA TRP A 57 10.56 -6.35 3.18
C TRP A 57 11.92 -5.88 3.68
N LEU A 58 12.83 -5.65 2.74
CA LEU A 58 14.12 -5.03 3.01
C LEU A 58 13.93 -3.52 3.14
N VAL A 59 14.58 -2.95 4.15
CA VAL A 59 14.54 -1.52 4.43
C VAL A 59 15.96 -0.97 4.28
N ASP A 60 16.09 0.05 3.45
CA ASP A 60 17.31 0.83 3.24
C ASP A 60 16.98 2.31 3.48
N HIS A 61 17.76 2.95 4.35
CA HIS A 61 17.54 4.34 4.74
C HIS A 61 18.87 5.08 4.60
N ASP A 62 18.87 6.06 3.70
CA ASP A 62 20.00 6.92 3.40
C ASP A 62 19.61 8.36 3.72
N GLY A 63 20.37 9.00 4.60
CA GLY A 63 20.13 10.36 5.04
C GLY A 63 21.45 11.10 5.23
N ASP A 64 21.51 12.33 4.70
CA ASP A 64 22.64 13.26 4.84
C ASP A 64 22.08 14.68 5.10
N ASP A 65 22.97 15.66 5.33
CA ASP A 65 22.61 17.06 5.55
C ASP A 65 21.80 17.62 4.36
N GLY A 66 20.48 17.65 4.51
CA GLY A 66 19.52 18.22 3.55
C GLY A 66 18.83 17.23 2.61
N ILE A 67 19.10 15.92 2.72
CA ILE A 67 18.39 14.89 1.95
C ILE A 67 18.09 13.68 2.84
N ASP A 68 16.87 13.18 2.80
CA ASP A 68 16.46 11.93 3.44
C ASP A 68 15.78 11.03 2.41
N ARG A 69 16.09 9.73 2.45
CA ARG A 69 15.54 8.75 1.52
C ARG A 69 15.33 7.41 2.18
N LEU A 70 14.07 7.01 2.27
CA LEU A 70 13.67 5.66 2.66
C LEU A 70 13.33 4.83 1.42
N THR A 71 13.93 3.64 1.31
CA THR A 71 13.59 2.63 0.30
C THR A 71 13.16 1.34 0.97
N ILE A 72 11.95 0.88 0.69
CA ILE A 72 11.36 -0.37 1.19
C ILE A 72 11.17 -1.29 -0.01
N SER A 73 11.81 -2.45 -0.05
CA SER A 73 11.83 -3.32 -1.23
C SER A 73 11.57 -4.80 -0.95
N ASN A 74 10.93 -5.48 -1.91
CA ASN A 74 10.66 -6.90 -1.85
C ASN A 74 10.47 -7.45 -3.28
N ASN A 75 11.25 -8.46 -3.67
CA ASN A 75 11.09 -9.23 -4.91
C ASN A 75 10.86 -8.38 -6.19
N GLY A 76 11.64 -7.31 -6.39
CA GLY A 76 11.55 -6.44 -7.57
C GLY A 76 10.48 -5.34 -7.48
N TYR A 77 9.83 -5.19 -6.33
CA TYR A 77 9.00 -4.05 -5.97
C TYR A 77 9.76 -3.16 -5.01
N ALA A 78 9.59 -1.84 -5.11
CA ALA A 78 10.11 -0.90 -4.15
C ALA A 78 9.17 0.28 -3.93
N ILE A 79 9.13 0.77 -2.70
CA ILE A 79 8.58 2.06 -2.30
C ILE A 79 9.77 2.95 -1.99
N ARG A 80 9.83 4.14 -2.59
CA ARG A 80 10.80 5.17 -2.25
C ARG A 80 10.06 6.39 -1.73
N ILE A 81 10.50 6.92 -0.59
CA ILE A 81 10.06 8.21 -0.05
C ILE A 81 11.32 9.07 0.07
N GLY A 82 11.35 10.19 -0.65
CA GLY A 82 12.48 11.11 -0.67
C GLY A 82 12.09 12.51 -0.20
N GLN A 83 12.80 13.03 0.79
CA GLN A 83 12.76 14.43 1.18
C GLN A 83 14.03 15.09 0.64
N GLU A 84 13.89 15.78 -0.48
CA GLU A 84 15.00 16.46 -1.16
C GLU A 84 14.51 17.81 -1.72
N PRO A 85 15.40 18.81 -1.87
CA PRO A 85 15.03 20.08 -2.46
C PRO A 85 14.44 19.88 -3.86
N GLY A 86 13.21 20.35 -4.06
CA GLY A 86 12.53 20.24 -5.34
C GLY A 86 11.30 21.15 -5.40
N GLY A 87 10.89 21.49 -6.63
CA GLY A 87 9.69 22.29 -6.87
C GLY A 87 8.43 21.42 -6.87
N GLY A 88 7.29 22.03 -6.56
CA GLY A 88 6.00 21.37 -6.66
C GLY A 88 5.58 21.09 -8.11
N ILE A 89 4.89 19.97 -8.29
CA ILE A 89 4.27 19.54 -9.54
C ILE A 89 2.77 19.38 -9.26
N GLN A 90 1.93 19.97 -10.10
CA GLN A 90 0.49 19.75 -10.03
C GLN A 90 0.11 18.47 -10.78
N CYS A 91 -0.77 17.68 -10.18
CA CYS A 91 -1.18 16.38 -10.70
C CYS A 91 -2.60 16.43 -11.26
N LEU A 92 -2.74 16.08 -12.53
CA LEU A 92 -4.00 16.07 -13.25
C LEU A 92 -4.42 14.62 -13.52
N TYR A 93 -5.70 14.32 -13.29
CA TYR A 93 -6.24 12.97 -13.39
C TYR A 93 -7.45 12.98 -14.32
N ASN A 94 -7.25 12.58 -15.59
CA ASN A 94 -8.30 12.57 -16.62
C ASN A 94 -9.01 13.90 -16.90
N GLU A 95 -8.44 14.99 -16.43
CA GLU A 95 -8.92 16.35 -16.67
C GLU A 95 -7.94 17.07 -17.58
N SER A 96 -8.45 17.75 -18.60
CA SER A 96 -7.69 18.81 -19.25
C SER A 96 -7.57 19.96 -18.26
N GLY A 97 -6.41 20.06 -17.60
CA GLY A 97 -6.12 21.20 -16.73
C GLY A 97 -6.06 22.49 -17.55
N PRO A 98 -6.26 23.66 -16.92
CA PRO A 98 -5.96 24.93 -17.57
C PRO A 98 -4.53 24.92 -18.10
N GLU A 99 -4.27 25.60 -19.23
CA GLU A 99 -2.90 25.88 -19.65
C GLU A 99 -2.23 26.71 -18.55
N VAL A 100 -1.42 26.07 -17.71
CA VAL A 100 -0.67 26.72 -16.62
C VAL A 100 0.82 26.72 -16.94
N GLU A 101 1.52 27.74 -16.45
CA GLU A 101 2.97 27.90 -16.65
C GLU A 101 3.83 26.98 -15.76
N TYR A 102 3.19 26.17 -14.88
CA TYR A 102 3.88 25.30 -13.93
C TYR A 102 3.97 23.85 -14.41
N PRO A 103 4.92 23.04 -13.90
CA PRO A 103 5.05 21.63 -14.25
C PRO A 103 3.77 20.85 -13.92
N LEU A 104 3.31 20.05 -14.89
CA LEU A 104 2.12 19.21 -14.78
C LEU A 104 2.48 17.73 -14.97
N SER A 105 1.96 16.87 -14.10
CA SER A 105 1.92 15.42 -14.31
C SER A 105 0.50 14.99 -14.65
N ASN A 106 0.31 14.35 -15.81
CA ASN A 106 -0.99 13.88 -16.28
C ASN A 106 -1.10 12.36 -16.12
N TYR A 107 -2.17 11.91 -15.47
CA TYR A 107 -2.44 10.49 -15.24
C TYR A 107 -3.77 10.07 -15.85
N THR A 108 -3.78 8.85 -16.40
CA THR A 108 -4.96 8.25 -17.06
C THR A 108 -5.93 7.57 -16.09
N SER A 109 -5.46 7.25 -14.89
CA SER A 109 -6.26 6.73 -13.79
C SER A 109 -5.46 6.84 -12.50
N PHE A 110 -6.10 6.55 -11.37
CA PHE A 110 -5.46 6.58 -10.07
C PHE A 110 -6.05 5.56 -9.11
N THR A 111 -5.29 5.26 -8.06
CA THR A 111 -5.79 4.61 -6.85
C THR A 111 -5.73 5.61 -5.70
N GLU A 112 -6.84 5.83 -5.02
CA GLU A 112 -6.90 6.71 -3.85
C GLU A 112 -6.55 5.92 -2.58
N ILE A 113 -5.70 6.51 -1.73
CA ILE A 113 -5.17 5.92 -0.51
C ILE A 113 -5.27 6.96 0.60
N THR A 114 -5.87 6.60 1.73
CA THR A 114 -5.92 7.46 2.91
C THR A 114 -4.89 6.99 3.92
N THR A 115 -4.06 7.89 4.42
CA THR A 115 -3.09 7.58 5.48
C THR A 115 -3.75 7.51 6.85
N ASN A 116 -3.08 6.95 7.84
CA ASN A 116 -3.60 6.84 9.21
C ASN A 116 -3.88 8.20 9.87
N GLU A 117 -3.16 9.23 9.44
CA GLU A 117 -3.37 10.63 9.87
C GLU A 117 -4.48 11.36 9.08
N GLY A 118 -5.03 10.73 8.04
CA GLY A 118 -6.16 11.24 7.27
C GLY A 118 -5.78 12.01 5.99
N ALA A 119 -4.49 12.08 5.64
CA ALA A 119 -4.08 12.61 4.35
C ALA A 119 -4.66 11.74 3.22
N THR A 120 -5.10 12.39 2.14
CA THR A 120 -5.63 11.68 0.96
C THR A 120 -4.63 11.76 -0.16
N LEU A 121 -4.11 10.60 -0.56
CA LEU A 121 -3.12 10.42 -1.60
C LEU A 121 -3.75 9.77 -2.83
N ARG A 122 -3.21 10.08 -4.01
CA ARG A 122 -3.49 9.37 -5.25
C ARG A 122 -2.20 8.83 -5.84
N ARG A 123 -2.15 7.52 -6.03
CA ARG A 123 -1.15 6.86 -6.87
C ARG A 123 -1.58 6.98 -8.32
N GLY A 124 -0.86 7.78 -9.10
CA GLY A 124 -1.13 7.99 -10.52
C GLY A 124 -0.69 6.82 -11.40
N ILE A 125 -1.53 6.48 -12.38
CA ILE A 125 -1.27 5.44 -13.39
C ILE A 125 -1.11 6.15 -14.74
N GLY A 126 0.13 6.24 -15.22
CA GLY A 126 0.46 6.95 -16.45
C GLY A 126 1.86 6.65 -16.98
N PHE A 127 2.78 6.27 -16.09
CA PHE A 127 4.15 5.90 -16.45
C PHE A 127 4.33 4.37 -16.37
N LYS A 128 5.17 3.81 -17.26
CA LYS A 128 5.49 2.37 -17.23
C LYS A 128 6.38 2.08 -16.02
N ASN A 129 5.99 1.10 -15.21
CA ASN A 129 6.80 0.50 -14.13
C ASN A 129 7.12 1.43 -12.95
N ASN A 130 6.53 2.63 -12.96
CA ASN A 130 6.75 3.64 -11.96
C ASN A 130 5.40 4.33 -11.66
N PHE A 131 5.02 4.38 -10.39
CA PHE A 131 3.84 5.13 -9.96
C PHE A 131 4.25 6.23 -9.00
N GLU A 132 3.83 7.44 -9.32
CA GLU A 132 4.05 8.62 -8.50
C GLU A 132 2.80 8.95 -7.70
N PHE A 133 3.00 9.61 -6.57
CA PHE A 133 1.93 9.98 -5.66
C PHE A 133 1.76 11.49 -5.58
N CYS A 134 0.50 11.89 -5.45
CA CYS A 134 0.13 13.26 -5.17
C CYS A 134 -0.84 13.29 -4.01
N GLU A 135 -0.73 14.31 -3.17
CA GLU A 135 -1.59 14.55 -2.03
C GLU A 135 -2.63 15.62 -2.35
N ASN A 136 -3.81 15.51 -1.72
CA ASN A 136 -4.88 16.49 -1.82
C ASN A 136 -4.72 17.62 -0.81
N PHE A 137 -4.36 18.80 -1.30
CA PHE A 137 -4.31 20.03 -0.51
C PHE A 137 -5.55 20.89 -0.78
N GLY A 138 -6.67 20.52 -0.17
CA GLY A 138 -7.89 21.34 -0.22
C GLY A 138 -8.62 21.35 -1.57
N GLY A 139 -8.47 20.30 -2.38
CA GLY A 139 -9.09 20.13 -3.70
C GLY A 139 -8.08 20.07 -4.84
N GLU A 140 -6.84 20.46 -4.59
CA GLU A 140 -5.74 20.41 -5.56
C GLU A 140 -4.81 19.23 -5.26
N TRP A 141 -4.40 18.51 -6.30
CA TRP A 141 -3.48 17.38 -6.15
C TRP A 141 -2.07 17.82 -6.51
N SER A 142 -1.10 17.66 -5.61
CA SER A 142 0.30 18.00 -5.89
C SER A 142 1.29 17.00 -5.33
N SER A 143 2.47 17.00 -5.95
CA SER A 143 3.69 16.36 -5.45
C SER A 143 4.73 17.46 -5.23
N PRO A 144 5.58 17.41 -4.20
CA PRO A 144 5.67 16.37 -3.17
C PRO A 144 4.43 16.35 -2.26
N THR A 145 4.28 15.27 -1.51
CA THR A 145 3.29 15.16 -0.42
C THR A 145 3.88 15.78 0.86
N ASP A 146 3.11 15.81 1.95
CA ASP A 146 3.59 16.32 3.25
C ASP A 146 4.79 15.54 3.81
N VAL A 147 5.06 14.33 3.31
CA VAL A 147 6.23 13.52 3.70
C VAL A 147 7.33 13.46 2.64
N GLY A 148 7.15 14.10 1.49
CA GLY A 148 8.12 14.14 0.38
C GLY A 148 7.63 13.51 -0.93
N TYR A 149 8.55 13.18 -1.83
CA TYR A 149 8.25 12.48 -3.07
C TYR A 149 8.09 10.98 -2.81
N ILE A 150 6.87 10.46 -2.98
CA ILE A 150 6.58 9.03 -2.86
C ILE A 150 6.50 8.40 -4.26
N GLN A 151 7.22 7.31 -4.45
CA GLN A 151 7.29 6.61 -5.72
C GLN A 151 7.27 5.09 -5.53
N TYR A 152 6.50 4.40 -6.35
CA TYR A 152 6.57 2.95 -6.49
C TYR A 152 7.38 2.58 -7.71
N ILE A 153 8.28 1.62 -7.56
CA ILE A 153 9.01 0.98 -8.64
C ILE A 153 8.51 -0.46 -8.70
N VAL A 154 7.98 -0.88 -9.84
CA VAL A 154 7.31 -2.18 -9.99
C VAL A 154 7.69 -2.88 -11.30
N PRO A 155 7.52 -4.22 -11.41
CA PRO A 155 7.66 -4.93 -12.67
C PRO A 155 6.64 -4.47 -13.73
N GLU A 156 6.85 -4.83 -15.00
CA GLU A 156 5.97 -4.45 -16.12
C GLU A 156 4.53 -4.91 -15.97
N ASN A 157 4.32 -6.06 -15.33
CA ASN A 157 3.01 -6.60 -15.01
C ASN A 157 2.92 -6.80 -13.49
N PRO A 158 2.65 -5.74 -12.71
CA PRO A 158 2.66 -5.82 -11.26
C PRO A 158 1.50 -6.68 -10.74
N ASP A 159 1.78 -7.50 -9.73
CA ASP A 159 0.77 -8.28 -9.03
C ASP A 159 -0.10 -7.36 -8.19
N GLY A 160 -1.40 -7.35 -8.44
CA GLY A 160 -2.37 -6.53 -7.70
C GLY A 160 -2.43 -6.84 -6.20
N THR A 161 -1.98 -8.02 -5.76
CA THR A 161 -1.86 -8.38 -4.35
C THR A 161 -0.71 -7.64 -3.70
N ILE A 162 0.46 -7.60 -4.36
CA ILE A 162 1.64 -6.88 -3.86
C ILE A 162 1.37 -5.37 -3.91
N LEU A 163 0.69 -4.87 -4.95
CA LEU A 163 0.29 -3.45 -4.98
C LEU A 163 -0.60 -3.06 -3.81
N LYS A 164 -1.54 -3.93 -3.39
CA LYS A 164 -2.37 -3.68 -2.20
C LYS A 164 -1.56 -3.71 -0.92
N GLU A 165 -0.54 -4.56 -0.84
CA GLU A 165 0.39 -4.57 0.29
C GLU A 165 1.20 -3.27 0.35
N MET A 166 1.71 -2.79 -0.79
CA MET A 166 2.38 -1.49 -0.87
C MET A 166 1.44 -0.35 -0.47
N ASP A 167 0.19 -0.37 -0.96
CA ASP A 167 -0.83 0.63 -0.61
C ASP A 167 -1.15 0.61 0.90
N ALA A 168 -1.13 -0.57 1.53
CA ALA A 168 -1.24 -0.71 2.98
C ALA A 168 -0.02 -0.12 3.72
N ILE A 169 1.20 -0.33 3.21
CA ILE A 169 2.42 0.29 3.75
C ILE A 169 2.30 1.82 3.69
N ILE A 170 1.92 2.41 2.55
CA ILE A 170 1.71 3.86 2.43
C ILE A 170 0.58 4.36 3.33
N SER A 171 -0.53 3.63 3.43
CA SER A 171 -1.63 4.00 4.33
C SER A 171 -1.20 4.08 5.80
N SER A 172 -0.11 3.40 6.17
CA SER A 172 0.39 3.38 7.53
C SER A 172 1.19 4.63 7.92
N LEU A 173 1.48 5.52 6.97
CA LEU A 173 2.20 6.77 7.19
C LEU A 173 1.56 7.60 8.29
N ASN A 174 2.42 8.18 9.12
CA ASN A 174 2.05 9.07 10.20
C ASN A 174 3.19 10.06 10.45
N THR A 175 2.94 11.34 10.21
CA THR A 175 3.88 12.41 10.49
C THR A 175 4.05 12.61 11.99
N GLN A 176 5.25 12.98 12.40
CA GLN A 176 5.54 13.38 13.76
C GLN A 176 5.58 14.90 13.82
N SER A 177 4.75 15.49 14.68
CA SER A 177 4.82 16.92 14.98
C SER A 177 6.21 17.25 15.50
N GLN A 178 6.91 18.17 14.82
CA GLN A 178 8.15 18.76 15.30
C GLN A 178 7.92 19.62 16.55
#